data_AF-A0A2V6P7L8-F1
#
_entry.id   AF-A0A2V6P7L8-F1
#
_cell.length_a   1.000
_cell.length_b   1.000
_cell.length_c   1.000
_cell.angle_alpha   90.00
_cell.angle_beta   90.00
_cell.angle_gamma   90.00
#
_symmetry.space_group_name_H-M   'P 1'
#
loop_
_entity.id
_entity.type
_entity.pdbx_description
1 polymer ?
#
loop_
_entity_poly.entity_id
_entity_poly.type
_entity_poly.pdbx_seq_one_letter_code
_entity_poly.pdbx_strand_id
1 'polypeptide(L)'
;MTAEQFKMLESLERQASRRAARETAVIQQILRLFVDRGGPIPVDDLHGVGGSHGAAFRDALTALDDDDVIRVRAGHVDIAYPFSASPTPFVVRLEGGRERYACCATDALGIAPMVGRRIELRSRCHHCGTPLEFSVTPEGPEPDAAGVMLWVGKRPADGCKAADSL
;
A
#
# COMPACT_ATOMS: atom_id res chain seq x y z
N MET A 1 -22.24 -22.22 -15.00
CA MET A 1 -21.33 -21.17 -14.51
C MET A 1 -20.27 -20.93 -15.57
N THR A 2 -20.09 -19.70 -16.05
CA THR A 2 -19.12 -19.38 -17.11
C THR A 2 -17.73 -19.09 -16.54
N ALA A 3 -16.68 -19.18 -17.37
CA ALA A 3 -15.32 -18.83 -16.96
C ALA A 3 -15.18 -17.36 -16.47
N GLU A 4 -16.01 -16.45 -17.01
CA GLU A 4 -16.12 -15.06 -16.54
C GLU A 4 -16.72 -14.96 -15.13
N GLN A 5 -17.78 -15.73 -14.85
CA GLN A 5 -18.42 -15.75 -13.53
C GLN A 5 -17.49 -16.32 -12.45
N PHE A 6 -16.70 -17.35 -12.80
CA PHE A 6 -15.71 -17.92 -11.88
C PHE A 6 -14.60 -16.92 -11.54
N LYS A 7 -14.01 -16.25 -12.54
CA LYS A 7 -12.99 -15.21 -12.33
C LYS A 7 -13.50 -14.03 -11.50
N MET A 8 -14.76 -13.63 -11.70
CA MET A 8 -15.38 -12.58 -10.90
C MET A 8 -15.52 -12.99 -9.43
N LEU A 9 -15.95 -14.23 -9.16
CA LEU A 9 -16.06 -14.76 -7.79
C LEU A 9 -14.69 -14.80 -7.11
N GLU A 10 -13.66 -15.35 -7.78
CA GLU A 10 -12.28 -15.39 -7.28
C GLU A 10 -11.74 -13.98 -6.98
N SER A 11 -12.06 -12.99 -7.82
CA SER A 11 -11.69 -11.59 -7.57
C SER A 11 -12.39 -11.01 -6.34
N LEU A 12 -13.65 -11.35 -6.08
CA LEU A 12 -14.38 -10.86 -4.92
C LEU A 12 -13.89 -11.50 -3.63
N GLU A 13 -13.62 -12.80 -3.67
CA GLU A 13 -13.01 -13.55 -2.55
C GLU A 13 -11.64 -12.96 -2.20
N ARG A 14 -10.78 -12.73 -3.20
CA ARG A 14 -9.48 -12.08 -3.00
C ARG A 14 -9.62 -10.68 -2.40
N GLN A 15 -10.60 -9.89 -2.85
CA GLN A 15 -10.85 -8.57 -2.25
C GLN A 15 -11.36 -8.67 -0.80
N ALA A 16 -12.18 -9.66 -0.47
CA ALA A 16 -12.64 -9.90 0.89
C ALA A 16 -11.48 -10.34 1.80
N SER A 17 -10.63 -11.27 1.35
CA SER A 17 -9.42 -11.69 2.07
C SER A 17 -8.48 -10.52 2.33
N ARG A 18 -8.22 -9.68 1.32
CA ARG A 18 -7.40 -8.46 1.48
C ARG A 18 -8.00 -7.47 2.50
N ARG A 19 -9.33 -7.32 2.52
CA ARG A 19 -10.01 -6.48 3.52
C ARG A 19 -9.87 -7.06 4.93
N ALA A 20 -10.09 -8.36 5.11
CA ALA A 20 -9.92 -9.03 6.40
C ALA A 20 -8.46 -8.99 6.87
N ALA A 21 -7.50 -9.19 5.96
CA ALA A 21 -6.08 -9.11 6.23
C ALA A 21 -5.69 -7.74 6.81
N ARG A 22 -6.27 -6.64 6.30
CA ARG A 22 -6.08 -5.26 6.78
C ARG A 22 -6.49 -5.05 8.25
N GLU A 23 -7.32 -5.92 8.81
CA GLU A 23 -7.78 -5.85 10.20
C GLU A 23 -6.87 -6.62 11.17
N THR A 24 -5.87 -7.35 10.65
CA THR A 24 -4.97 -8.14 11.50
C THR A 24 -4.01 -7.25 12.32
N ALA A 25 -3.62 -7.72 13.51
CA ALA A 25 -2.68 -6.97 14.35
C ALA A 25 -1.30 -6.79 13.68
N VAL A 26 -0.87 -7.78 12.89
CA VAL A 26 0.42 -7.76 12.18
C VAL A 26 0.45 -6.66 11.13
N ILE A 27 -0.57 -6.55 10.27
CA ILE A 27 -0.58 -5.49 9.25
C ILE A 27 -0.71 -4.10 9.89
N GLN A 28 -1.50 -3.97 10.96
CA GLN A 28 -1.62 -2.70 11.68
C GLN A 28 -0.28 -2.28 12.29
N GLN A 29 0.53 -3.23 12.76
CA GLN A 29 1.89 -2.96 13.21
C GLN A 29 2.79 -2.52 12.05
N ILE A 30 2.78 -3.25 10.94
CA ILE A 30 3.58 -2.94 9.74
C ILE A 30 3.25 -1.52 9.24
N LEU A 31 1.96 -1.20 9.08
CA LEU A 31 1.52 0.12 8.62
C LEU A 31 1.93 1.24 9.57
N ARG A 32 1.84 1.01 10.90
CA ARG A 32 2.35 1.96 11.90
C ARG A 32 3.85 2.19 11.77
N LEU A 33 4.64 1.14 11.60
CA LEU A 33 6.09 1.25 11.39
C LEU A 33 6.44 2.03 10.12
N PHE A 34 5.69 1.81 9.02
CA PHE A 34 5.83 2.61 7.80
C PHE A 34 5.48 4.08 8.06
N VAL A 35 4.38 4.39 8.76
CA VAL A 35 4.00 5.77 9.10
C VAL A 35 5.06 6.43 10.00
N ASP A 36 5.61 5.73 10.97
CA ASP A 36 6.52 6.30 11.97
C ASP A 36 7.94 6.46 11.45
N ARG A 37 8.48 5.45 10.78
CA ARG A 37 9.88 5.38 10.35
C ARG A 37 10.04 5.45 8.84
N GLY A 38 9.17 4.77 8.10
CA GLY A 38 9.36 4.50 6.67
C GLY A 38 10.49 3.49 6.42
N GLY A 39 10.86 3.30 5.16
CA GLY A 39 11.94 2.37 4.79
C GLY A 39 11.57 0.89 4.95
N PRO A 40 12.50 -0.02 4.65
CA PRO A 40 12.25 -1.46 4.77
C PRO A 40 12.19 -1.86 6.24
N ILE A 41 11.22 -2.71 6.58
CA ILE A 41 11.03 -3.18 7.96
C ILE A 41 11.63 -4.58 8.09
N PRO A 42 12.65 -4.80 8.93
CA PRO A 42 13.13 -6.15 9.23
C PRO A 42 11.99 -7.00 9.80
N VAL A 43 11.84 -8.24 9.31
CA VAL A 43 10.81 -9.16 9.84
C VAL A 43 11.01 -9.45 11.33
N ASP A 44 12.26 -9.40 11.80
CA ASP A 44 12.61 -9.59 13.20
C ASP A 44 12.10 -8.45 14.11
N ASP A 45 11.88 -7.24 13.57
CA ASP A 45 11.32 -6.10 14.30
C ASP A 45 9.79 -6.21 14.49
N LEU A 46 9.15 -7.13 13.78
CA LEU A 46 7.71 -7.37 13.91
C LEU A 46 7.43 -8.23 15.13
N HIS A 47 6.34 -7.95 15.85
CA HIS A 47 5.95 -8.78 17.00
C HIS A 47 4.95 -9.82 16.51
N GLY A 48 5.29 -11.10 16.64
CA GLY A 48 4.37 -12.17 16.26
C GLY A 48 3.08 -12.17 17.10
N VAL A 49 2.04 -12.86 16.61
CA VAL A 49 0.82 -13.11 17.40
C VAL A 49 1.23 -13.87 18.67
N GLY A 50 1.00 -13.27 19.85
CA GLY A 50 1.46 -13.82 21.13
C GLY A 50 2.96 -13.61 21.44
N GLY A 51 3.66 -12.75 20.69
CA GLY A 51 5.05 -12.36 20.95
C GLY A 51 6.12 -13.33 20.42
N SER A 52 5.75 -14.33 19.63
CA SER A 52 6.67 -15.35 19.10
C SER A 52 6.74 -15.35 17.56
N HIS A 53 7.95 -15.40 17.01
CA HIS A 53 8.23 -15.60 15.58
C HIS A 53 8.15 -17.09 15.15
N GLY A 54 7.18 -17.81 15.71
CA GLY A 54 6.94 -19.23 15.43
C GLY A 54 6.41 -19.51 14.01
N ALA A 55 6.11 -20.78 13.72
CA ALA A 55 5.59 -21.19 12.41
C ALA A 55 4.34 -20.39 12.00
N ALA A 56 3.39 -20.23 12.92
CA ALA A 56 2.16 -19.46 12.67
C ALA A 56 2.41 -17.99 12.25
N PHE A 57 3.46 -17.35 12.77
CA PHE A 57 3.81 -15.98 12.37
C PHE A 57 4.37 -15.95 10.94
N ARG A 58 5.24 -16.91 10.60
CA ARG A 58 5.79 -17.03 9.24
C ARG A 58 4.70 -17.36 8.23
N ASP A 59 3.80 -18.29 8.55
CA ASP A 59 2.68 -18.67 7.70
C ASP A 59 1.74 -17.47 7.45
N ALA A 60 1.51 -16.64 8.49
CA ALA A 60 0.74 -15.40 8.34
C ALA A 60 1.42 -14.39 7.41
N LEU A 61 2.74 -14.19 7.52
CA LEU A 61 3.48 -13.31 6.61
C LEU A 61 3.46 -13.84 5.17
N THR A 62 3.63 -15.15 4.97
CA THR A 62 3.52 -15.78 3.65
C THR A 62 2.13 -15.58 3.05
N ALA A 63 1.06 -15.78 3.83
CA ALA A 63 -0.30 -15.53 3.36
C ALA A 63 -0.53 -14.06 2.95
N LEU A 64 -0.03 -13.10 3.74
CA LEU A 64 -0.11 -11.68 3.41
C LEU A 64 0.68 -11.31 2.15
N ASP A 65 1.84 -11.94 1.95
CA ASP A 65 2.68 -11.78 0.76
C ASP A 65 1.97 -12.36 -0.47
N ASP A 66 1.42 -13.57 -0.38
CA ASP A 66 0.71 -14.26 -1.47
C ASP A 66 -0.60 -13.56 -1.88
N ASP A 67 -1.27 -12.93 -0.92
CA ASP A 67 -2.44 -12.10 -1.19
C ASP A 67 -2.08 -10.69 -1.72
N ASP A 68 -0.79 -10.37 -1.84
CA ASP A 68 -0.26 -9.08 -2.31
C ASP A 68 -0.80 -7.92 -1.45
N VAL A 69 -0.81 -8.16 -0.13
CA VAL A 69 -1.06 -7.16 0.91
C VAL A 69 0.25 -6.51 1.34
N ILE A 70 1.31 -7.33 1.46
CA ILE A 70 2.69 -6.91 1.69
C ILE A 70 3.60 -7.54 0.64
N ARG A 71 4.87 -7.13 0.62
CA ARG A 71 5.96 -7.88 0.00
C ARG A 71 7.08 -8.12 0.99
N VAL A 72 7.50 -9.38 1.13
CA VAL A 72 8.66 -9.80 1.92
C VAL A 72 9.80 -10.17 0.97
N ARG A 73 10.92 -9.45 1.07
CA ARG A 73 12.13 -9.69 0.27
C ARG A 73 13.36 -9.63 1.15
N ALA A 74 14.22 -10.65 1.07
CA ALA A 74 15.47 -10.74 1.82
C ALA A 74 15.31 -10.44 3.33
N GLY A 75 14.27 -11.01 3.95
CA GLY A 75 13.98 -10.83 5.38
C GLY A 75 13.39 -9.47 5.78
N HIS A 76 12.98 -8.65 4.81
CA HIS A 76 12.37 -7.34 5.05
C HIS A 76 11.01 -7.24 4.39
N VAL A 77 10.08 -6.54 5.05
CA VAL A 77 8.87 -6.02 4.39
C VAL A 77 9.26 -4.73 3.67
N ASP A 78 9.29 -4.77 2.34
CA ASP A 78 9.65 -3.61 1.50
C ASP A 78 8.46 -2.93 0.84
N ILE A 79 7.30 -3.61 0.77
CA ILE A 79 6.02 -3.05 0.38
C ILE A 79 4.97 -3.43 1.43
N ALA A 80 4.14 -2.48 1.81
CA ALA A 80 2.89 -2.74 2.52
C ALA A 80 1.89 -1.67 2.11
N TYR A 81 0.95 -2.03 1.23
CA TYR A 81 0.07 -1.05 0.60
C TYR A 81 -0.63 -0.19 1.65
N PRO A 82 -0.54 1.16 1.52
CA PRO A 82 -0.13 1.92 0.34
C PRO A 82 1.37 2.24 0.20
N PHE A 83 2.23 1.81 1.13
CA PHE A 83 3.61 2.26 1.25
C PHE A 83 4.64 1.41 0.49
N SER A 84 5.66 2.10 0.00
CA SER A 84 6.91 1.55 -0.49
C SER A 84 8.09 1.98 0.41
N ALA A 85 8.98 1.04 0.69
CA ALA A 85 10.25 1.32 1.36
C ALA A 85 11.23 2.08 0.44
N SER A 86 11.20 1.78 -0.85
CA SER A 86 12.06 2.40 -1.86
C SER A 86 11.44 3.68 -2.43
N PRO A 87 12.26 4.66 -2.84
CA PRO A 87 11.77 5.88 -3.49
C PRO A 87 10.88 5.59 -4.70
N THR A 88 9.74 6.27 -4.78
CA THR A 88 8.84 6.26 -5.94
C THR A 88 8.55 7.69 -6.39
N PRO A 89 7.99 7.89 -7.60
CA PRO A 89 7.50 9.21 -8.03
C PRO A 89 6.33 9.77 -7.19
N PHE A 90 5.81 9.02 -6.21
CA PHE A 90 4.67 9.43 -5.38
C PHE A 90 5.14 9.65 -3.94
N VAL A 91 5.49 10.89 -3.64
CA VAL A 91 6.04 11.29 -2.33
C VAL A 91 4.93 11.91 -1.50
N VAL A 92 4.73 11.37 -0.30
CA VAL A 92 3.74 11.85 0.66
C VAL A 92 4.46 12.42 1.88
N ARG A 93 4.21 13.68 2.18
CA ARG A 93 4.68 14.32 3.41
C ARG A 93 3.59 14.28 4.47
N LEU A 94 3.91 13.62 5.57
CA LEU A 94 3.05 13.53 6.75
C LEU A 94 3.22 14.78 7.64
N GLU A 95 2.26 14.99 8.53
CA GLU A 95 2.36 15.98 9.59
C GLU A 95 3.65 15.78 10.41
N GLY A 96 4.36 16.87 10.73
CA GLY A 96 5.72 16.80 11.30
C GLY A 96 6.84 16.69 10.25
N GLY A 97 6.49 16.68 8.96
CA GLY A 97 7.40 16.93 7.84
C GLY A 97 8.17 15.72 7.33
N ARG A 98 7.87 14.51 7.79
CA ARG A 98 8.50 13.26 7.32
C ARG A 98 7.87 12.79 6.02
N GLU A 99 8.71 12.41 5.05
CA GLU A 99 8.27 11.91 3.76
C GLU A 99 8.15 10.37 3.74
N ARG A 100 7.18 9.87 2.97
CA ARG A 100 6.92 8.46 2.67
C ARG A 100 6.76 8.29 1.17
N TYR A 101 7.05 7.10 0.68
CA TYR A 101 6.81 6.75 -0.71
C TYR A 101 5.57 5.88 -0.81
N ALA A 102 4.68 6.21 -1.75
CA ALA A 102 3.52 5.40 -2.06
C ALA A 102 3.78 4.56 -3.32
N CYS A 103 3.17 3.39 -3.41
CA CYS A 103 3.40 2.49 -4.56
C CYS A 103 2.86 3.06 -5.88
N CYS A 104 1.70 3.71 -5.85
CA CYS A 104 1.11 4.34 -7.02
C CYS A 104 0.34 5.62 -6.67
N ALA A 105 -0.19 6.29 -7.68
CA ALA A 105 -1.01 7.48 -7.48
C ALA A 105 -2.27 7.22 -6.64
N THR A 106 -2.96 6.07 -6.83
CA THR A 106 -4.12 5.69 -6.00
C THR A 106 -3.71 5.47 -4.54
N ASP A 107 -2.60 4.77 -4.32
CA ASP A 107 -2.09 4.50 -2.98
C ASP A 107 -1.69 5.80 -2.27
N ALA A 108 -1.10 6.75 -3.01
CA ALA A 108 -0.72 8.04 -2.48
C ALA A 108 -1.95 8.83 -1.96
N LEU A 109 -3.05 8.81 -2.72
CA LEU A 109 -4.33 9.39 -2.30
C LEU A 109 -4.93 8.65 -1.10
N GLY A 110 -4.77 7.32 -1.05
CA GLY A 110 -5.28 6.47 0.03
C GLY A 110 -4.60 6.65 1.39
N ILE A 111 -3.43 7.31 1.44
CA ILE A 111 -2.70 7.50 2.70
C ILE A 111 -3.46 8.44 3.65
N ALA A 112 -4.03 9.55 3.16
CA ALA A 112 -4.73 10.53 3.99
C ALA A 112 -5.90 9.93 4.81
N PRO A 113 -6.86 9.21 4.19
CA PRO A 113 -7.93 8.54 4.96
C PRO A 113 -7.40 7.42 5.85
N MET A 114 -6.34 6.71 5.45
CA MET A 114 -5.75 5.65 6.26
C MET A 114 -5.13 6.19 7.56
N VAL A 115 -4.45 7.34 7.53
CA VAL A 115 -3.85 7.95 8.73
C VAL A 115 -4.80 8.90 9.46
N GLY A 116 -5.95 9.22 8.88
CA GLY A 116 -6.95 10.15 9.43
C GLY A 116 -6.45 11.59 9.53
N ARG A 117 -5.50 12.00 8.67
CA ARG A 117 -4.86 13.33 8.69
C ARG A 117 -4.61 13.85 7.29
N ARG A 118 -4.46 15.17 7.17
CA ARG A 118 -4.00 15.83 5.94
C ARG A 118 -2.56 15.44 5.62
N ILE A 119 -2.27 15.27 4.33
CA ILE A 119 -0.92 15.07 3.79
C ILE A 119 -0.64 16.07 2.67
N GLU A 120 0.64 16.32 2.38
CA GLU A 120 1.07 16.94 1.13
C GLU A 120 1.52 15.83 0.16
N LEU A 121 0.98 15.81 -1.05
CA LEU A 121 1.34 14.86 -2.09
C LEU A 121 2.18 15.56 -3.16
N ARG A 122 3.32 14.96 -3.50
CA ARG A 122 4.24 15.41 -4.55
C ARG A 122 4.44 14.32 -5.58
N SER A 123 4.32 14.68 -6.86
CA SER A 123 4.57 13.80 -7.99
C SER A 123 4.88 14.59 -9.26
N ARG A 124 4.82 13.92 -10.42
CA ARG A 124 4.97 14.52 -11.74
C ARG A 124 3.90 13.94 -12.68
N CYS A 125 3.37 14.78 -13.55
CA CYS A 125 2.46 14.33 -14.60
C CYS A 125 3.14 13.29 -15.48
N HIS A 126 2.53 12.12 -15.64
CA HIS A 126 3.09 11.04 -16.47
C HIS A 126 3.23 11.43 -17.95
N HIS A 127 2.37 12.32 -18.45
CA HIS A 127 2.38 12.73 -19.85
C HIS A 127 3.43 13.81 -20.17
N CYS A 128 3.54 14.84 -19.34
CA CYS A 128 4.35 16.04 -19.64
C CYS A 128 5.42 16.37 -18.60
N GLY A 129 5.50 15.63 -17.49
CA GLY A 129 6.53 15.82 -16.45
C GLY A 129 6.31 17.03 -15.53
N THR A 130 5.27 17.84 -15.75
CA THR A 130 4.92 18.98 -14.89
C THR A 130 4.83 18.54 -13.43
N PRO A 131 5.49 19.24 -12.48
CA PRO A 131 5.37 18.96 -11.06
C PRO A 131 3.91 19.03 -10.61
N LEU A 132 3.50 18.06 -9.81
CA LEU A 132 2.21 18.04 -9.13
C LEU A 132 2.49 18.13 -7.63
N GLU A 133 2.00 19.17 -6.98
CA GLU A 133 2.09 19.35 -5.54
C GLU A 133 0.76 19.90 -5.04
N PHE A 134 0.07 19.11 -4.22
CA PHE A 134 -1.24 19.45 -3.70
C PHE A 134 -1.51 18.71 -2.40
N SER A 135 -2.54 19.13 -1.69
CA SER A 135 -2.90 18.50 -0.41
C SER A 135 -4.06 17.53 -0.54
N VAL A 136 -4.07 16.54 0.35
CA VAL A 136 -5.14 15.54 0.43
C VAL A 136 -5.57 15.40 1.89
N THR A 137 -6.86 15.55 2.15
CA THR A 137 -7.48 15.28 3.45
C THR A 137 -8.08 13.88 3.48
N PRO A 138 -8.54 13.38 4.64
CA PRO A 138 -9.27 12.11 4.70
C PRO A 138 -10.52 12.05 3.79
N GLU A 139 -11.10 13.20 3.46
CA GLU A 139 -12.27 13.34 2.59
C GLU A 139 -11.90 13.36 1.10
N GLY A 140 -10.65 13.68 0.75
CA GLY A 140 -10.16 13.67 -0.62
C GLY A 140 -9.13 14.77 -0.94
N PRO A 141 -8.75 14.92 -2.22
CA PRO A 141 -7.88 15.99 -2.67
C PRO A 141 -8.51 17.36 -2.46
N GLU A 142 -7.69 18.33 -2.10
CA GLU A 142 -8.09 19.72 -1.91
C GLU A 142 -8.24 20.45 -3.26
N PRO A 143 -8.85 21.66 -3.30
CA PRO A 143 -9.07 22.38 -4.55
C PRO A 143 -7.82 22.72 -5.37
N ASP A 144 -6.63 22.70 -4.75
CA ASP A 144 -5.33 22.86 -5.42
C ASP A 144 -4.99 21.68 -6.35
N ALA A 145 -5.67 20.54 -6.21
CA ALA A 145 -5.61 19.40 -7.11
C ALA A 145 -6.57 19.50 -8.32
N ALA A 146 -7.27 20.64 -8.50
CA ALA A 146 -8.24 20.79 -9.59
C ALA A 146 -7.62 20.52 -10.96
N GLY A 147 -8.24 19.62 -11.73
CA GLY A 147 -7.77 19.21 -13.06
C GLY A 147 -6.72 18.11 -13.07
N VAL A 148 -6.26 17.62 -11.91
CA VAL A 148 -5.42 16.43 -11.83
C VAL A 148 -6.27 15.20 -12.11
N MET A 149 -5.80 14.36 -13.04
CA MET A 149 -6.46 13.12 -13.42
C MET A 149 -5.62 11.91 -13.05
N LEU A 150 -6.29 10.86 -12.56
CA LEU A 150 -5.69 9.57 -12.27
C LEU A 150 -6.06 8.57 -13.38
N TRP A 151 -5.07 7.88 -13.94
CA TRP A 151 -5.30 6.77 -14.85
C TRP A 151 -5.27 5.44 -14.09
N VAL A 152 -6.34 4.65 -14.21
CA VAL A 152 -6.44 3.32 -13.58
C VAL A 152 -6.56 2.26 -14.69
N GLY A 153 -5.49 1.48 -14.87
CA GLY A 153 -5.48 0.36 -15.79
C GLY A 153 -6.12 -0.89 -15.19
N LYS A 154 -6.75 -1.73 -16.03
CA LYS A 154 -7.11 -3.10 -15.63
C LYS A 154 -5.85 -3.96 -15.64
N ARG A 155 -5.58 -4.65 -14.53
CA ARG A 155 -4.56 -5.70 -14.49
C ARG A 155 -5.13 -7.02 -14.99
N PRO A 156 -4.42 -7.77 -15.85
CA PRO A 156 -4.80 -9.14 -16.15
C PRO A 156 -4.74 -10.00 -14.87
N ALA A 157 -5.65 -10.96 -14.76
CA ALA A 157 -5.66 -11.93 -13.66
C ALA A 157 -4.66 -13.06 -13.94
N ASP A 158 -3.39 -12.71 -14.17
CA ASP A 158 -2.31 -13.64 -14.48
C ASP A 158 -1.56 -14.15 -13.23
N GLY A 159 -1.99 -13.69 -12.05
CA GLY A 159 -1.39 -14.08 -10.76
C GLY A 159 -0.18 -13.23 -10.36
N CYS A 160 0.27 -12.27 -11.18
CA CYS A 160 1.39 -11.40 -10.81
C CYS A 160 1.00 -10.41 -9.71
N LYS A 161 1.81 -10.34 -8.64
CA LYS A 161 1.60 -9.39 -7.53
C LYS A 161 1.71 -7.96 -8.04
N ALA A 162 0.93 -7.05 -7.48
CA ALA A 162 1.06 -5.64 -7.84
C ALA A 162 2.43 -5.07 -7.47
N ALA A 163 3.04 -5.61 -6.42
CA ALA A 163 4.34 -5.20 -5.97
C ALA A 163 5.44 -5.51 -7.00
N ASP A 164 5.29 -6.55 -7.82
CA ASP A 164 6.32 -6.98 -8.79
C ASP A 164 6.49 -6.01 -9.98
N SER A 165 5.57 -5.06 -10.13
CA SER A 165 5.61 -4.03 -11.19
C SER A 165 6.17 -2.68 -10.72
N LEU A 166 6.63 -2.59 -9.46
CA LEU A 166 7.25 -1.42 -8.84
C LEU A 166 8.78 -1.47 -8.97
#